data_AF-A0ABD5RJ25-F1
#
_entry.id   AF-A0ABD5RJ25-F1
#
_cell.length_a   1.000
_cell.length_b   1.000
_cell.length_c   1.000
_cell.angle_alpha   90.00
_cell.angle_beta   90.00
_cell.angle_gamma   90.00
#
_symmetry.space_group_name_H-M   'P 1'
#
loop_
_entity.id
_entity.type
_entity.pdbx_description
1 polymer ?
#
loop_
_entity_poly.entity_id
_entity_poly.type
_entity_poly.pdbx_seq_one_letter_code
_entity_poly.pdbx_strand_id
1 'polypeptide(L)' 'MSRDSDSEMDAPPYIYECVDCGEREEADQQPVACSECGGEMRNLSRPSEQ' A
#
# COMPACT_ATOMS: atom_id res chain seq x y z
N MET A 1 -24.19 -10.32 -25.66
CA MET A 1 -22.91 -11.02 -25.44
C MET A 1 -22.22 -10.28 -24.31
N SER A 2 -22.24 -10.88 -23.12
CA SER A 2 -21.56 -10.37 -21.92
C SER A 2 -20.07 -10.20 -22.22
N ARG A 3 -19.54 -9.00 -22.00
CA ARG A 3 -18.09 -8.82 -21.86
C ARG A 3 -17.83 -8.71 -20.36
N ASP A 4 -17.53 -9.87 -19.82
CA ASP A 4 -16.62 -10.11 -18.71
C ASP A 4 -15.36 -9.22 -18.78
N SER A 5 -14.62 -9.25 -17.68
CA SER A 5 -13.36 -8.54 -17.41
C SER A 5 -13.56 -7.22 -16.68
N ASP A 6 -13.97 -7.33 -15.40
CA ASP A 6 -13.01 -7.12 -14.31
C ASP A 6 -11.82 -6.25 -14.73
N SER A 7 -12.05 -4.94 -14.85
CA SER A 7 -10.95 -4.00 -14.88
C SER A 7 -10.54 -3.88 -13.43
N GLU A 8 -9.78 -4.88 -12.95
CA GLU A 8 -8.96 -4.74 -11.76
C GLU A 8 -8.29 -3.39 -11.91
N MET A 9 -8.74 -2.44 -11.10
CA MET A 9 -8.18 -1.11 -11.09
C MET A 9 -6.74 -1.34 -10.69
N ASP A 10 -5.84 -1.26 -11.67
CA ASP A 10 -4.39 -1.14 -11.52
C ASP A 10 -4.13 0.17 -10.75
N ALA A 11 -4.56 0.19 -9.49
CA ALA A 11 -4.15 1.17 -8.53
C ALA A 11 -2.68 0.82 -8.28
N PRO A 12 -1.74 1.74 -8.56
CA PRO A 12 -0.33 1.45 -8.34
C PRO A 12 -0.14 1.05 -6.87
N PRO A 13 0.74 0.06 -6.59
CA PRO A 13 0.96 -0.39 -5.23
C PRO A 13 1.35 0.80 -4.36
N TYR A 14 0.61 0.98 -3.27
CA TYR A 14 0.89 2.03 -2.31
C TYR A 14 2.11 1.59 -1.50
N ILE A 15 3.12 2.47 -1.39
CA ILE A 15 4.26 2.26 -0.50
C ILE A 15 3.82 2.63 0.92
N TYR A 16 4.05 1.73 1.87
CA TYR A 16 3.90 1.94 3.31
C TYR A 16 5.24 1.79 4.01
N GLU A 17 5.43 2.54 5.10
CA GLU A 17 6.61 2.45 5.96
C GLU A 17 6.18 2.28 7.42
N CYS A 18 6.86 1.40 8.14
CA CYS A 18 6.64 1.25 9.57
C CYS A 18 7.27 2.41 10.34
N VAL A 19 6.51 3.04 11.23
CA VAL A 19 7.01 4.14 12.06
C VAL A 19 7.97 3.69 13.17
N ASP A 20 7.91 2.42 13.55
CA ASP A 20 8.68 1.84 14.64
C ASP A 20 10.04 1.30 14.18
N CYS A 21 10.05 0.44 13.16
CA CYS A 21 11.28 -0.20 12.67
C CYS A 21 11.82 0.40 11.36
N GLY A 22 11.01 1.17 10.63
CA GLY A 22 11.38 1.73 9.33
C GLY A 22 11.23 0.78 8.13
N GLU A 23 10.64 -0.40 8.32
CA GLU A 23 10.39 -1.37 7.25
C GLU A 23 9.46 -0.81 6.17
N ARG A 24 9.70 -1.13 4.90
CA ARG A 24 8.90 -0.60 3.77
C ARG A 24 8.26 -1.74 3.00
N GLU A 25 6.95 -1.66 2.83
CA GLU A 25 6.18 -2.67 2.10
C GLU A 25 5.26 -2.04 1.06
N GLU A 26 5.14 -2.74 -0.06
CA GLU A 26 4.24 -2.41 -1.17
C GLU A 26 2.94 -3.19 -0.98
N ALA A 27 1.81 -2.49 -0.88
CA ALA A 27 0.51 -3.12 -0.74
C ALA A 27 -0.57 -2.34 -1.49
N ASP A 28 -1.57 -3.04 -2.00
CA ASP A 28 -2.72 -2.40 -2.65
C ASP A 28 -3.59 -1.62 -1.64
N GLN A 29 -3.54 -2.01 -0.36
CA GLN A 29 -4.30 -1.42 0.73
C GLN A 29 -3.42 -1.25 1.97
N GLN A 30 -3.82 -0.35 2.88
CA GLN A 30 -3.04 -0.07 4.08
C GLN A 30 -2.96 -1.30 5.00
N PRO A 31 -1.75 -1.79 5.31
CA PRO A 31 -1.58 -2.88 6.27
C PRO A 31 -2.02 -2.45 7.66
N VAL A 32 -2.65 -3.37 8.39
CA VAL A 32 -3.07 -3.14 9.79
C VAL A 32 -1.86 -2.98 10.71
N ALA A 33 -0.77 -3.71 10.44
CA ALA A 33 0.47 -3.66 11.19
C ALA A 33 1.66 -4.13 10.32
N CYS A 34 2.87 -3.70 10.67
CA CYS A 34 4.10 -4.11 10.00
C CYS A 34 4.36 -5.61 10.19
N SER A 35 4.70 -6.30 9.10
CA SER A 35 4.95 -7.74 9.12
C SER A 35 6.18 -8.15 9.94
N GLU A 36 7.14 -7.24 10.13
CA GLU A 36 8.40 -7.53 10.84
C GLU A 36 8.30 -7.31 12.35
N CYS A 37 7.68 -6.22 12.79
CA CYS A 37 7.67 -5.82 14.21
C CYS A 37 6.26 -5.69 14.81
N GLY A 38 5.20 -5.76 14.00
CA GLY A 38 3.83 -5.51 14.43
C GLY A 38 3.50 -4.04 14.72
N GLY A 39 4.40 -3.12 14.37
CA GLY A 39 4.23 -1.68 14.57
C GLY A 39 3.26 -1.02 13.59
N GLU A 40 2.95 0.26 13.83
CA GLU A 40 2.03 1.03 12.97
C GLU A 40 2.65 1.32 11.60
N MET A 41 1.83 1.25 10.55
CA MET A 41 2.23 1.50 9.17
C MET A 41 1.68 2.83 8.66
N ARG A 42 2.57 3.69 8.17
CA ARG A 42 2.21 4.95 7.51
C ARG A 42 2.27 4.81 6.00
N ASN A 43 1.26 5.33 5.32
CA ASN A 43 1.27 5.43 3.87
C ASN A 43 2.27 6.51 3.41
N LEU A 44 3.25 6.12 2.59
CA LEU A 44 4.23 7.04 1.97
C LEU A 44 3.85 7.40 0.53
N SER A 45 2.77 6.83 -0.01
CA SER A 45 2.32 7.06 -1.38
C SER A 45 1.51 8.36 -1.45
N ARG A 46 2.20 9.47 -1.21
CA ARG A 46 1.72 10.79 -1.61
C ARG A 46 2.26 11.12 -3.00
N PRO A 47 1.42 11.61 -3.94
CA PRO A 47 1.95 12.35 -5.05
C PRO A 47 2.66 13.57 -4.47
N SER A 48 3.96 13.67 -4.72
CA SER A 48 4.75 14.85 -4.41
C SER A 48 4.17 16.04 -5.19
N GLU A 49 3.26 16.79 -4.58
CA GLU A 49 2.97 18.16 -5.00
C GLU A 49 4.12 19.04 -4.49
N GLN A 50 5.08 19.23 -5.40
CA GLN A 50 6.10 20.27 -5.56
C GLN A 50 6.54 21.14 -4.37
#